data_AF-P75491-F1
#
_entry.id   AF-P75491-F1
#
_cell.length_a   1.000
_cell.length_b   1.000
_cell.length_c   1.000
_cell.angle_alpha   90.00
_cell.angle_beta   90.00
_cell.angle_gamma   90.00
#
_symmetry.space_group_name_H-M   'P 1'
#
loop_
_entity.id
_entity.type
_entity.pdbx_description
1 polymer ?
#
loop_
_entity_poly.entity_id
_entity_poly.type
_entity_poly.pdbx_seq_one_letter_code
_entity_poly.pdbx_strand_id
1 'polypeptide(L)'
;MLDYIPWIGNGHRYGNDHRGSNSSTSGVTTQGQQSQNASGTEPASTFSNVGVGLKANVQGTLGGSQTTTTGKDIPKWPTLDQANLQLWTGAGWRNDKASSGQSDENHTKFTSATGSGQQGSSSGTTNSAGNPDSLKQDKVDKSGDSVTVAETTSGDNLTNYTNLPPNLTPTADWPNALSFTNKNNAQRAQLFLRALLGSIPVLVNKSGQDDSNKFQATDQKWSYTELKSDQTKLNLPAYGEVNGLLNPALVEVYGLSSTQGSSTGAGGAGGNTGGDTNTQTYARPGIGFKLPSTDSESSKATLITPGLAWTAQDVGNLVVSGTSLSFQLGGWLVTFTDFIKPRSGYLGLQLTGLDANDSDQRELIWAPPALNRLSWQLGQPLGPRGECVGFQGGVGGSSSVRLASSYKYHHRNEGYLIGAHQCFGLSGELYRPGFVQGFHSKLRPKPKHLPLPALGAGEKSRFLW
;
A
#
# COMPACT_ATOMS: atom_id res chain seq x y z
N MET A 1 3.19 4.59 -6.01
CA MET A 1 3.73 5.77 -5.31
C MET A 1 3.56 5.65 -3.80
N LEU A 2 2.34 5.42 -3.27
CA LEU A 2 2.11 5.27 -1.83
C LEU A 2 3.03 4.24 -1.16
N ASP A 3 3.23 3.07 -1.76
CA ASP A 3 4.15 2.03 -1.25
C ASP A 3 5.62 2.49 -1.14
N TYR A 4 6.00 3.55 -1.83
CA TYR A 4 7.38 4.04 -1.79
C TYR A 4 7.63 5.05 -0.66
N ILE A 5 6.56 5.61 -0.08
CA ILE A 5 6.61 6.56 1.02
C ILE A 5 6.95 5.79 2.31
N PRO A 6 7.97 6.22 3.09
CA PRO A 6 8.22 5.66 4.40
C PRO A 6 7.19 6.15 5.42
N TRP A 7 6.74 5.26 6.30
CA TRP A 7 6.02 5.65 7.50
C TRP A 7 6.98 6.42 8.40
N ILE A 8 6.59 7.65 8.76
CA ILE A 8 7.48 8.57 9.48
C ILE A 8 7.90 8.06 10.86
N GLY A 9 7.12 7.18 11.50
CA GLY A 9 7.40 6.67 12.85
C GLY A 9 8.66 5.80 12.97
N ASN A 10 9.04 5.09 11.90
CA ASN A 10 10.22 4.20 11.90
C ASN A 10 11.06 4.26 10.60
N GLY A 11 10.59 4.94 9.55
CA GLY A 11 11.28 5.06 8.27
C GLY A 11 11.15 3.86 7.32
N HIS A 12 10.39 2.83 7.65
CA HIS A 12 10.07 1.71 6.76
C HIS A 12 8.99 2.11 5.74
N ARG A 13 9.11 1.63 4.50
CA ARG A 13 8.18 1.94 3.42
C ARG A 13 6.87 1.17 3.54
N TYR A 14 5.76 1.80 3.17
CA TYR A 14 4.47 1.11 3.08
C TYR A 14 4.49 -0.11 2.14
N GLY A 15 5.41 -0.12 1.18
CA GLY A 15 5.63 -1.24 0.28
C GLY A 15 6.39 -2.41 0.88
N ASN A 16 6.89 -2.33 2.12
CA ASN A 16 7.72 -3.37 2.76
C ASN A 16 8.93 -3.82 1.92
N ASP A 17 9.48 -2.90 1.12
CA ASP A 17 10.55 -3.17 0.14
C ASP A 17 10.21 -4.32 -0.84
N HIS A 18 8.90 -4.53 -1.08
CA HIS A 18 8.36 -5.50 -2.01
C HIS A 18 8.92 -5.33 -3.41
N ARG A 19 9.38 -6.42 -4.01
CA ARG A 19 10.09 -6.44 -5.31
C ARG A 19 9.17 -6.37 -6.53
N GLY A 20 7.91 -5.97 -6.36
CA GLY A 20 6.92 -5.89 -7.44
C GLY A 20 6.71 -7.25 -8.11
N SER A 21 6.70 -7.28 -9.45
CA SER A 21 6.47 -8.50 -10.24
C SER A 21 7.47 -9.64 -10.00
N ASN A 22 8.64 -9.33 -9.43
CA ASN A 22 9.72 -10.29 -9.15
C ASN A 22 9.70 -10.79 -7.69
N SER A 23 8.67 -10.45 -6.91
CA SER A 23 8.55 -10.87 -5.52
C SER A 23 8.05 -12.32 -5.37
N SER A 24 8.39 -12.93 -4.24
CA SER A 24 7.95 -14.28 -3.86
C SER A 24 6.44 -14.39 -3.55
N THR A 25 5.72 -13.26 -3.51
CA THR A 25 4.26 -13.19 -3.31
C THR A 25 3.46 -13.41 -4.60
N SER A 26 4.14 -13.63 -5.73
CA SER A 26 3.60 -13.81 -7.06
C SER A 26 3.46 -15.29 -7.42
N GLY A 27 2.33 -15.65 -8.04
CA GLY A 27 2.12 -16.98 -8.63
C GLY A 27 2.68 -17.18 -10.03
N VAL A 28 3.29 -16.16 -10.63
CA VAL A 28 3.94 -16.27 -11.93
C VAL A 28 5.35 -16.79 -11.74
N THR A 29 5.59 -18.03 -12.14
CA THR A 29 6.95 -18.47 -12.48
C THR A 29 7.28 -17.84 -13.83
N THR A 30 8.17 -16.85 -13.84
CA THR A 30 8.69 -16.29 -15.09
C THR A 30 9.31 -17.43 -15.91
N GLN A 31 8.67 -17.83 -17.00
CA GLN A 31 9.21 -18.78 -17.96
C GLN A 31 10.63 -18.33 -18.33
N GLY A 32 11.65 -19.12 -17.97
CA GLY A 32 13.05 -18.87 -18.33
C GLY A 32 13.93 -18.24 -17.25
N GLN A 33 13.39 -17.83 -16.10
CA GLN A 33 14.20 -17.61 -14.91
C GLN A 33 13.81 -18.63 -13.86
N GLN A 34 14.62 -19.69 -13.73
CA GLN A 34 14.65 -20.46 -12.49
C GLN A 34 14.71 -19.45 -11.36
N SER A 35 13.64 -19.41 -10.57
CA SER A 35 13.53 -18.81 -9.27
C SER A 35 14.88 -18.41 -8.66
N GLN A 36 15.34 -17.20 -8.96
CA GLN A 36 15.89 -16.35 -7.91
C GLN A 36 14.70 -15.88 -7.07
N ASN A 37 13.86 -16.81 -6.63
CA ASN A 37 12.87 -16.57 -5.62
C ASN A 37 13.68 -16.11 -4.44
N ALA A 38 13.47 -14.86 -4.03
CA ALA A 38 13.91 -14.39 -2.73
C ALA A 38 13.57 -15.49 -1.73
N SER A 39 14.62 -16.09 -1.18
CA SER A 39 14.50 -17.14 -0.18
C SER A 39 13.76 -16.57 1.01
N GLY A 40 12.50 -16.99 1.19
CA GLY A 40 11.73 -16.89 2.42
C GLY A 40 11.30 -15.48 2.86
N THR A 41 9.98 -15.32 3.07
CA THR A 41 9.36 -14.35 4.00
C THR A 41 9.33 -12.86 3.64
N GLU A 42 9.58 -12.45 2.39
CA GLU A 42 9.38 -11.04 1.97
C GLU A 42 7.90 -10.61 2.14
N PRO A 43 7.59 -9.57 2.94
CA PRO A 43 6.22 -9.11 3.13
C PRO A 43 5.63 -8.50 1.85
N ALA A 44 4.31 -8.61 1.69
CA ALA A 44 3.60 -7.97 0.60
C ALA A 44 3.55 -6.44 0.77
N SER A 45 3.34 -5.71 -0.31
CA SER A 45 3.09 -4.27 -0.29
C SER A 45 1.71 -3.92 0.32
N THR A 46 1.60 -2.75 0.96
CA THR A 46 0.34 -2.31 1.58
C THR A 46 -0.70 -1.87 0.55
N PHE A 47 -0.30 -1.17 -0.52
CA PHE A 47 -1.25 -0.55 -1.47
C PHE A 47 -1.24 -1.16 -2.87
N SER A 48 -0.11 -1.66 -3.35
CA SER A 48 0.03 -2.23 -4.70
C SER A 48 -0.51 -3.67 -4.77
N ASN A 49 -1.09 -4.03 -5.92
CA ASN A 49 -1.36 -5.42 -6.30
C ASN A 49 -0.25 -6.00 -7.20
N VAL A 50 0.64 -5.18 -7.75
CA VAL A 50 1.65 -5.61 -8.72
C VAL A 50 2.59 -6.63 -8.07
N GLY A 51 2.56 -7.86 -8.56
CA GLY A 51 3.34 -8.98 -8.02
C GLY A 51 2.73 -9.68 -6.81
N VAL A 52 1.48 -9.38 -6.46
CA VAL A 52 0.75 -10.02 -5.35
C VAL A 52 -0.39 -10.88 -5.90
N GLY A 53 -0.37 -12.17 -5.56
CA GLY A 53 -1.37 -13.15 -6.02
C GLY A 53 -1.08 -13.65 -7.43
N LEU A 54 -2.12 -13.84 -8.24
CA LEU A 54 -2.04 -14.36 -9.60
C LEU A 54 -2.07 -13.24 -10.64
N LYS A 55 -1.40 -13.44 -11.79
CA LYS A 55 -1.57 -12.57 -12.96
C LYS A 55 -2.69 -13.14 -13.82
N ALA A 56 -3.87 -12.52 -13.78
CA ALA A 56 -5.06 -12.97 -14.48
C ALA A 56 -5.21 -12.27 -15.84
N ASN A 57 -5.53 -13.04 -16.88
CA ASN A 57 -6.03 -12.49 -18.15
C ASN A 57 -7.54 -12.29 -18.03
N VAL A 58 -7.96 -11.06 -17.74
CA VAL A 58 -9.35 -10.76 -17.35
C VAL A 58 -10.32 -10.60 -18.52
N GLN A 59 -9.92 -10.97 -19.74
CA GLN A 59 -10.82 -10.93 -20.91
C GLN A 59 -12.12 -11.73 -20.68
N GLY A 60 -12.10 -12.74 -19.79
CA GLY A 60 -13.26 -13.56 -19.45
C GLY A 60 -14.23 -12.97 -18.43
N THR A 61 -13.87 -11.93 -17.67
CA THR A 61 -14.70 -11.40 -16.57
C THR A 61 -15.59 -10.26 -17.03
N LEU A 62 -16.89 -10.30 -16.69
CA LEU A 62 -17.95 -9.32 -17.06
C LEU A 62 -18.16 -9.03 -18.56
N GLY A 63 -17.33 -9.58 -19.46
CA GLY A 63 -17.48 -9.46 -20.91
C GLY A 63 -17.37 -10.78 -21.69
N GLY A 64 -16.82 -11.84 -21.07
CA GLY A 64 -16.70 -13.17 -21.68
C GLY A 64 -17.94 -14.07 -21.54
N SER A 65 -19.00 -13.58 -20.88
CA SER A 65 -20.26 -14.32 -20.68
C SER A 65 -21.29 -14.08 -21.78
N GLN A 66 -20.94 -13.38 -22.86
CA GLN A 66 -21.71 -13.54 -24.08
C GLN A 66 -21.26 -14.85 -24.73
N THR A 67 -22.15 -15.83 -24.79
CA THR A 67 -22.10 -16.96 -25.73
C THR A 67 -22.28 -16.49 -27.19
N THR A 68 -21.86 -15.28 -27.53
CA THR A 68 -21.70 -14.86 -28.92
C THR A 68 -20.38 -15.44 -29.42
N THR A 69 -20.53 -16.59 -30.09
CA THR A 69 -19.79 -16.99 -31.30
C THR A 69 -18.51 -16.20 -31.56
N THR A 70 -17.38 -16.91 -31.67
CA THR A 70 -16.21 -16.66 -32.53
C THR A 70 -16.44 -15.68 -33.70
N GLY A 71 -16.68 -14.41 -33.38
CA GLY A 71 -17.36 -13.45 -34.24
C GLY A 71 -16.80 -12.07 -33.98
N LYS A 72 -16.60 -11.32 -35.06
CA LYS A 72 -15.80 -10.09 -35.16
C LYS A 72 -16.35 -8.89 -34.35
N ASP A 73 -17.38 -9.08 -33.54
CA ASP A 73 -18.25 -8.02 -33.01
C ASP A 73 -18.21 -7.90 -31.47
N ILE A 74 -17.16 -8.40 -30.81
CA ILE A 74 -16.82 -7.88 -29.48
C ILE A 74 -16.58 -6.37 -29.69
N PRO A 75 -17.15 -5.46 -28.88
CA PRO A 75 -16.60 -4.12 -28.82
C PRO A 75 -15.16 -4.30 -28.36
N LYS A 76 -14.23 -4.36 -29.32
CA LYS A 76 -12.80 -4.17 -29.06
C LYS A 76 -12.81 -2.91 -28.24
N TRP A 77 -12.49 -3.01 -26.94
CA TRP A 77 -12.20 -1.83 -26.15
C TRP A 77 -11.10 -1.14 -26.94
N PRO A 78 -11.37 -0.04 -27.69
CA PRO A 78 -10.42 0.46 -28.68
C PRO A 78 -9.14 0.99 -28.03
N THR A 79 -9.13 1.00 -26.69
CA THR A 79 -8.21 1.66 -25.80
C THR A 79 -7.45 0.70 -24.88
N LEU A 80 -7.77 -0.60 -24.83
CA LEU A 80 -7.05 -1.55 -23.98
C LEU A 80 -6.36 -2.59 -24.87
N ASP A 81 -5.06 -2.39 -25.08
CA ASP A 81 -4.15 -3.40 -25.62
C ASP A 81 -4.36 -4.73 -24.87
N GLN A 82 -4.29 -5.87 -25.55
CA GLN A 82 -4.38 -7.19 -24.92
C GLN A 82 -3.31 -7.37 -23.84
N ALA A 83 -2.15 -6.71 -23.99
CA ALA A 83 -1.13 -6.62 -22.96
C ALA A 83 -1.62 -5.90 -21.68
N ASN A 84 -2.55 -4.94 -21.81
CA ASN A 84 -3.12 -4.16 -20.70
C ASN A 84 -4.20 -4.92 -19.90
N LEU A 85 -4.59 -6.13 -20.32
CA LEU A 85 -5.55 -6.98 -19.59
C LEU A 85 -4.86 -8.05 -18.72
N GLN A 86 -3.53 -8.00 -18.61
CA GLN A 86 -2.79 -8.82 -17.64
C GLN A 86 -2.73 -8.11 -16.29
N LEU A 87 -3.74 -8.34 -15.46
CA LEU A 87 -3.89 -7.69 -14.16
C LEU A 87 -3.49 -8.63 -13.02
N TRP A 88 -2.95 -8.08 -11.94
CA TRP A 88 -2.71 -8.85 -10.73
C TRP A 88 -3.98 -8.89 -9.89
N THR A 89 -4.34 -10.08 -9.38
CA THR A 89 -5.50 -10.25 -8.51
C THR A 89 -5.37 -9.43 -7.24
N GLY A 90 -4.15 -9.27 -6.71
CA GLY A 90 -3.93 -8.83 -5.33
C GLY A 90 -4.15 -9.96 -4.33
N ALA A 91 -4.07 -9.62 -3.05
CA ALA A 91 -4.29 -10.52 -1.93
C ALA A 91 -5.78 -10.92 -1.78
N GLY A 92 -6.04 -12.11 -1.25
CA GLY A 92 -7.41 -12.62 -1.07
C GLY A 92 -8.09 -13.00 -2.38
N TRP A 93 -7.35 -13.63 -3.29
CA TRP A 93 -7.87 -14.06 -4.57
C TRP A 93 -8.81 -15.27 -4.40
N ARG A 94 -9.75 -15.42 -5.31
CA ARG A 94 -10.79 -16.47 -5.29
C ARG A 94 -10.98 -17.13 -6.66
N ASN A 95 -9.90 -17.22 -7.42
CA ASN A 95 -9.88 -17.94 -8.70
C ASN A 95 -10.40 -19.37 -8.52
N ASP A 96 -11.27 -19.81 -9.43
CA ASP A 96 -11.61 -21.23 -9.48
C ASP A 96 -10.42 -22.05 -9.97
N LYS A 97 -10.40 -23.33 -9.62
CA LYS A 97 -9.52 -24.29 -10.28
C LYS A 97 -10.07 -24.62 -11.66
N ALA A 98 -9.18 -24.69 -12.65
CA ALA A 98 -9.54 -25.23 -13.95
C ALA A 98 -9.94 -26.70 -13.80
N SER A 99 -10.69 -27.23 -14.77
CA SER A 99 -11.10 -28.64 -14.78
C SER A 99 -9.93 -29.64 -14.73
N SER A 100 -8.74 -29.21 -15.15
CA SER A 100 -7.50 -29.98 -15.03
C SER A 100 -6.99 -30.13 -13.59
N GLY A 101 -7.47 -29.31 -12.66
CA GLY A 101 -7.01 -29.24 -11.26
C GLY A 101 -5.61 -28.63 -11.06
N GLN A 102 -4.85 -28.41 -12.14
CA GLN A 102 -3.45 -27.98 -12.09
C GLN A 102 -3.29 -26.46 -12.24
N SER A 103 -4.11 -25.84 -13.09
CA SER A 103 -4.11 -24.40 -13.33
C SER A 103 -5.27 -23.69 -12.63
N ASP A 104 -5.05 -22.44 -12.26
CA ASP A 104 -6.10 -21.55 -11.78
C ASP A 104 -6.78 -20.88 -13.00
N GLU A 105 -8.11 -20.80 -12.97
CA GLU A 105 -8.88 -20.01 -13.93
C GLU A 105 -8.59 -18.51 -13.74
N ASN A 106 -8.82 -17.70 -14.77
CA ASN A 106 -8.68 -16.24 -14.67
C ASN A 106 -9.89 -15.53 -14.01
N HIS A 107 -10.85 -16.29 -13.51
CA HIS A 107 -12.14 -15.82 -13.01
C HIS A 107 -12.65 -16.69 -11.86
N THR A 108 -13.77 -16.27 -11.25
CA THR A 108 -14.61 -17.07 -10.37
C THR A 108 -15.94 -17.30 -11.06
N LYS A 109 -16.40 -18.55 -11.15
CA LYS A 109 -17.71 -18.90 -11.70
C LYS A 109 -18.80 -18.42 -10.76
N PHE A 110 -19.90 -17.97 -11.33
CA PHE A 110 -21.08 -17.55 -10.58
C PHE A 110 -21.57 -18.64 -9.61
N THR A 111 -21.55 -19.90 -10.05
CA THR A 111 -21.95 -21.06 -9.26
C THR A 111 -21.09 -21.24 -8.01
N SER A 112 -19.77 -21.08 -8.13
CA SER A 112 -18.83 -21.14 -7.01
C SER A 112 -19.05 -19.99 -6.02
N ALA A 113 -19.34 -18.79 -6.53
CA ALA A 113 -19.50 -17.59 -5.71
C ALA A 113 -20.81 -17.55 -4.90
N THR A 114 -21.90 -18.10 -5.45
CA THR A 114 -23.26 -17.97 -4.88
C THR A 114 -23.77 -19.24 -4.20
N GLY A 115 -23.11 -20.38 -4.41
CA GLY A 115 -23.60 -21.68 -3.93
C GLY A 115 -24.81 -22.22 -4.71
N SER A 116 -25.20 -21.58 -5.83
CA SER A 116 -26.35 -21.99 -6.65
C SER A 116 -26.24 -23.43 -7.20
N GLY A 117 -25.04 -24.03 -7.21
CA GLY A 117 -24.85 -25.43 -7.57
C GLY A 117 -25.23 -26.46 -6.49
N GLN A 118 -25.51 -26.03 -5.25
CA GLN A 118 -25.84 -26.94 -4.13
C GLN A 118 -27.31 -26.89 -3.71
N GLN A 119 -28.15 -26.11 -4.40
CA GLN A 119 -29.51 -25.78 -3.98
C GLN A 119 -30.57 -26.89 -4.20
N GLY A 120 -30.13 -28.15 -4.33
CA GLY A 120 -30.97 -29.28 -4.77
C GLY A 120 -31.54 -30.20 -3.68
N SER A 121 -31.15 -30.12 -2.41
CA SER A 121 -31.66 -31.04 -1.38
C SER A 121 -31.37 -30.58 0.04
N SER A 122 -32.34 -29.92 0.68
CA SER A 122 -32.77 -30.12 2.08
C SER A 122 -33.40 -28.85 2.63
N SER A 123 -34.65 -28.97 3.08
CA SER A 123 -35.33 -27.98 3.92
C SER A 123 -34.49 -27.70 5.17
N GLY A 124 -33.89 -26.53 5.23
CA GLY A 124 -33.17 -26.05 6.40
C GLY A 124 -32.66 -24.66 6.09
N THR A 125 -32.91 -23.71 6.99
CA THR A 125 -32.39 -22.34 6.95
C THR A 125 -30.86 -22.34 6.75
N THR A 126 -30.38 -22.34 5.51
CA THR A 126 -28.95 -22.26 5.23
C THR A 126 -28.58 -20.79 5.05
N ASN A 127 -28.13 -20.16 6.14
CA ASN A 127 -27.59 -18.80 6.18
C ASN A 127 -26.24 -18.71 5.42
N SER A 128 -26.23 -19.01 4.13
CA SER A 128 -25.03 -18.94 3.30
C SER A 128 -24.67 -17.49 3.00
N ALA A 129 -23.42 -17.10 3.26
CA ALA A 129 -22.92 -15.77 2.94
C ALA A 129 -22.97 -15.46 1.43
N GLY A 130 -22.95 -16.49 0.57
CA GLY A 130 -23.01 -16.32 -0.89
C GLY A 130 -24.41 -16.04 -1.44
N ASN A 131 -25.47 -16.33 -0.66
CA ASN A 131 -26.86 -16.09 -1.05
C ASN A 131 -27.79 -15.95 0.19
N PRO A 132 -27.59 -14.92 1.02
CA PRO A 132 -28.31 -14.78 2.28
C PRO A 132 -29.81 -14.54 2.09
N ASP A 133 -30.20 -13.88 1.00
CA ASP A 133 -31.59 -13.55 0.67
C ASP A 133 -32.27 -14.62 -0.20
N SER A 134 -31.61 -15.77 -0.42
CA SER A 134 -32.14 -16.90 -1.20
C SER A 134 -32.59 -16.54 -2.63
N LEU A 135 -31.83 -15.67 -3.31
CA LEU A 135 -32.03 -15.31 -4.71
C LEU A 135 -31.92 -16.55 -5.61
N LYS A 136 -32.68 -16.54 -6.71
CA LYS A 136 -32.66 -17.54 -7.77
C LYS A 136 -32.03 -16.94 -9.02
N GLN A 137 -31.56 -17.79 -9.92
CA GLN A 137 -31.07 -17.37 -11.24
C GLN A 137 -32.25 -17.19 -12.19
N ASP A 138 -32.18 -16.18 -13.06
CA ASP A 138 -33.20 -15.90 -14.07
C ASP A 138 -32.56 -15.88 -15.47
N LYS A 139 -33.37 -16.11 -16.49
CA LYS A 139 -33.05 -15.78 -17.89
C LYS A 139 -34.06 -14.81 -18.47
N VAL A 140 -33.60 -14.07 -19.46
CA VAL A 140 -34.41 -13.16 -20.27
C VAL A 140 -34.48 -13.71 -21.69
N ASP A 141 -35.66 -14.16 -22.09
CA ASP A 141 -35.91 -14.53 -23.48
C ASP A 141 -36.53 -13.32 -24.21
N LYS A 142 -35.96 -12.97 -25.38
CA LYS A 142 -36.52 -11.96 -26.28
C LYS A 142 -37.12 -12.64 -27.50
N SER A 143 -38.43 -12.51 -27.67
CA SER A 143 -39.16 -13.00 -28.84
C SER A 143 -40.00 -11.85 -29.41
N GLY A 144 -39.55 -11.26 -30.51
CA GLY A 144 -40.16 -10.04 -31.06
C GLY A 144 -40.00 -8.84 -30.12
N ASP A 145 -41.11 -8.16 -29.82
CA ASP A 145 -41.15 -6.97 -28.93
C ASP A 145 -41.41 -7.31 -27.45
N SER A 146 -41.63 -8.59 -27.10
CA SER A 146 -41.84 -9.01 -25.72
C SER A 146 -40.56 -9.52 -25.05
N VAL A 147 -40.47 -9.26 -23.74
CA VAL A 147 -39.40 -9.73 -22.85
C VAL A 147 -40.05 -10.58 -21.77
N THR A 148 -39.65 -11.84 -21.66
CA THR A 148 -40.11 -12.74 -20.58
C THR A 148 -38.95 -13.10 -19.68
N VAL A 149 -39.14 -12.96 -18.37
CA VAL A 149 -38.19 -13.38 -17.33
C VAL A 149 -38.68 -14.70 -16.75
N ALA A 150 -37.81 -15.70 -16.71
CA ALA A 150 -38.12 -16.99 -16.10
C ALA A 150 -36.94 -17.46 -15.24
N GLU A 151 -37.24 -18.03 -14.08
CA GLU A 151 -36.24 -18.70 -13.26
C GLU A 151 -35.57 -19.82 -14.06
N THR A 152 -34.24 -19.86 -14.09
CA THR A 152 -33.49 -20.92 -14.78
C THR A 152 -32.14 -21.15 -14.14
N THR A 153 -31.59 -22.34 -14.26
CA THR A 153 -30.26 -22.69 -13.74
C THR A 153 -29.20 -22.86 -14.84
N SER A 154 -29.59 -22.74 -16.11
CA SER A 154 -28.71 -22.85 -17.28
C SER A 154 -29.37 -22.30 -18.55
N GLY A 155 -28.56 -21.94 -19.54
CA GLY A 155 -29.03 -21.51 -20.85
C GLY A 155 -28.36 -20.23 -21.33
N ASP A 156 -28.78 -19.77 -22.50
CA ASP A 156 -28.40 -18.45 -23.01
C ASP A 156 -29.24 -17.36 -22.35
N ASN A 157 -28.74 -16.12 -22.40
CA ASN A 157 -29.42 -14.93 -21.86
C ASN A 157 -29.77 -14.98 -20.37
N LEU A 158 -28.92 -15.64 -19.56
CA LEU A 158 -28.96 -15.50 -18.10
C LEU A 158 -28.85 -14.02 -17.70
N THR A 159 -29.59 -13.61 -16.68
CA THR A 159 -29.55 -12.24 -16.15
C THR A 159 -28.27 -11.98 -15.36
N ASN A 160 -27.68 -13.02 -14.78
CA ASN A 160 -26.39 -12.96 -14.10
C ASN A 160 -25.21 -13.18 -15.07
N TYR A 161 -24.04 -12.68 -14.69
CA TYR A 161 -22.79 -13.02 -15.36
C TYR A 161 -22.36 -14.45 -15.02
N THR A 162 -21.78 -15.17 -15.98
CA THR A 162 -21.19 -16.50 -15.76
C THR A 162 -19.83 -16.42 -15.06
N ASN A 163 -18.98 -15.49 -15.50
CA ASN A 163 -17.59 -15.34 -15.04
C ASN A 163 -17.40 -14.00 -14.32
N LEU A 164 -17.07 -14.08 -13.03
CA LEU A 164 -16.89 -12.93 -12.13
C LEU A 164 -15.40 -12.64 -11.90
N PRO A 165 -15.02 -11.37 -11.63
CA PRO A 165 -13.66 -11.02 -11.23
C PRO A 165 -13.17 -11.81 -10.00
N PRO A 166 -11.94 -12.33 -9.99
CA PRO A 166 -11.47 -13.26 -8.96
C PRO A 166 -10.95 -12.57 -7.68
N ASN A 167 -11.41 -11.36 -7.37
CA ASN A 167 -11.16 -10.70 -6.08
C ASN A 167 -12.27 -9.70 -5.77
N LEU A 168 -12.68 -9.63 -4.52
CA LEU A 168 -13.67 -8.67 -3.98
C LEU A 168 -13.28 -8.14 -2.59
N THR A 169 -12.04 -8.42 -2.16
CA THR A 169 -11.49 -7.94 -0.87
C THR A 169 -11.16 -6.45 -0.93
N PRO A 170 -10.77 -5.80 0.19
CA PRO A 170 -10.37 -4.39 0.19
C PRO A 170 -9.26 -4.03 -0.81
N THR A 171 -8.50 -5.02 -1.27
CA THR A 171 -7.41 -4.85 -2.24
C THR A 171 -7.86 -4.92 -3.71
N ALA A 172 -9.11 -5.28 -3.99
CA ALA A 172 -9.63 -5.48 -5.35
C ALA A 172 -9.56 -4.17 -6.17
N ASP A 173 -8.96 -4.25 -7.36
CA ASP A 173 -8.73 -3.14 -8.28
C ASP A 173 -8.88 -3.63 -9.72
N TRP A 174 -10.11 -3.60 -10.23
CA TRP A 174 -10.48 -4.15 -11.53
C TRP A 174 -10.93 -3.02 -12.47
N PRO A 175 -10.03 -2.43 -13.28
CA PRO A 175 -10.39 -1.37 -14.21
C PRO A 175 -11.45 -1.78 -15.25
N ASN A 176 -11.65 -3.08 -15.48
CA ASN A 176 -12.69 -3.64 -16.33
C ASN A 176 -13.99 -3.99 -15.58
N ALA A 177 -14.05 -3.82 -14.27
CA ALA A 177 -15.15 -4.25 -13.41
C ALA A 177 -15.34 -3.35 -12.19
N LEU A 178 -15.95 -2.17 -12.40
CA LEU A 178 -16.21 -1.20 -11.33
C LEU A 178 -16.98 -1.82 -10.16
N SER A 179 -17.99 -2.65 -10.43
CA SER A 179 -18.81 -3.32 -9.41
C SER A 179 -18.05 -4.31 -8.52
N PHE A 180 -16.83 -4.69 -8.87
CA PHE A 180 -15.96 -5.57 -8.09
C PHE A 180 -14.72 -4.84 -7.55
N THR A 181 -14.62 -3.53 -7.77
CA THR A 181 -13.45 -2.73 -7.40
C THR A 181 -13.68 -2.01 -6.07
N ASN A 182 -12.78 -2.21 -5.13
CA ASN A 182 -12.82 -1.55 -3.82
C ASN A 182 -11.86 -0.36 -3.72
N LYS A 183 -10.68 -0.45 -4.37
CA LYS A 183 -9.75 0.69 -4.45
C LYS A 183 -10.34 1.81 -5.31
N ASN A 184 -10.36 3.02 -4.78
CA ASN A 184 -10.95 4.18 -5.45
C ASN A 184 -10.21 5.48 -5.11
N ASN A 185 -10.38 6.51 -5.94
CA ASN A 185 -9.60 7.75 -5.83
C ASN A 185 -9.92 8.57 -4.58
N ALA A 186 -11.18 8.57 -4.12
CA ALA A 186 -11.57 9.25 -2.87
C ALA A 186 -10.83 8.65 -1.66
N GLN A 187 -10.68 7.32 -1.63
CA GLN A 187 -9.91 6.64 -0.59
C GLN A 187 -8.40 6.81 -0.79
N ARG A 188 -7.88 6.74 -2.02
CA ARG A 188 -6.45 6.96 -2.31
C ARG A 188 -5.98 8.35 -1.85
N ALA A 189 -6.78 9.40 -2.03
CA ALA A 189 -6.48 10.75 -1.56
C ALA A 189 -6.39 10.83 -0.03
N GLN A 190 -7.33 10.20 0.69
CA GLN A 190 -7.29 10.11 2.15
C GLN A 190 -6.10 9.29 2.63
N LEU A 191 -5.84 8.13 2.02
CA LEU A 191 -4.69 7.28 2.34
C LEU A 191 -3.37 8.01 2.11
N PHE A 192 -3.24 8.83 1.06
CA PHE A 192 -2.05 9.65 0.85
C PHE A 192 -1.81 10.61 2.00
N LEU A 193 -2.82 11.41 2.38
CA LEU A 193 -2.72 12.34 3.49
C LEU A 193 -2.40 11.62 4.81
N ARG A 194 -3.10 10.53 5.09
CA ARG A 194 -2.93 9.76 6.34
C ARG A 194 -1.62 8.97 6.39
N ALA A 195 -1.08 8.58 5.24
CA ALA A 195 0.25 7.98 5.13
C ALA A 195 1.35 8.98 5.51
N LEU A 196 1.24 10.24 5.06
CA LEU A 196 2.17 11.29 5.46
C LEU A 196 2.07 11.58 6.97
N LEU A 197 0.87 11.73 7.50
CA LEU A 197 0.66 11.93 8.94
C LEU A 197 1.03 10.67 9.78
N GLY A 198 1.18 9.52 9.13
CA GLY A 198 1.51 8.24 9.75
C GLY A 198 0.42 7.69 10.66
N SER A 199 -0.85 7.98 10.34
CA SER A 199 -1.99 7.72 11.22
C SER A 199 -3.07 6.84 10.58
N ILE A 200 -2.74 6.05 9.55
CA ILE A 200 -3.69 5.07 8.97
C ILE A 200 -4.01 4.01 10.03
N PRO A 201 -5.29 3.80 10.42
CA PRO A 201 -5.63 2.77 11.38
C PRO A 201 -5.32 1.36 10.88
N VAL A 202 -5.02 0.45 11.81
CA VAL A 202 -4.77 -0.98 11.55
C VAL A 202 -5.69 -1.84 12.40
N LEU A 203 -6.23 -2.91 11.82
CA LEU A 203 -7.10 -3.85 12.52
C LEU A 203 -6.25 -4.90 13.25
N VAL A 204 -6.53 -5.11 14.54
CA VAL A 204 -5.79 -6.03 15.41
C VAL A 204 -6.74 -6.85 16.30
N ASN A 205 -6.36 -8.08 16.62
CA ASN A 205 -7.02 -8.94 17.62
C ASN A 205 -6.05 -9.63 18.58
N LYS A 206 -4.74 -9.36 18.45
CA LYS A 206 -3.67 -9.76 19.35
C LYS A 206 -3.03 -8.51 19.93
N SER A 207 -3.08 -8.38 21.25
CA SER A 207 -2.66 -7.17 21.98
C SER A 207 -1.17 -7.12 22.30
N GLY A 208 -0.45 -8.24 22.20
CA GLY A 208 0.97 -8.31 22.54
C GLY A 208 1.29 -8.41 24.05
N GLN A 209 0.28 -8.36 24.92
CA GLN A 209 0.47 -8.22 26.37
C GLN A 209 1.04 -9.49 27.04
N ASP A 210 0.58 -10.67 26.64
CA ASP A 210 0.99 -11.98 27.18
C ASP A 210 1.20 -12.99 26.04
N ASP A 211 1.79 -14.15 26.32
CA ASP A 211 2.15 -15.11 25.27
C ASP A 211 0.95 -15.70 24.51
N SER A 212 -0.24 -15.71 25.11
CA SER A 212 -1.49 -16.15 24.48
C SER A 212 -2.12 -15.08 23.56
N ASN A 213 -1.84 -13.80 23.82
CA ASN A 213 -2.28 -12.66 23.01
C ASN A 213 -1.16 -11.99 22.20
N LYS A 214 0.02 -12.59 22.13
CA LYS A 214 1.09 -12.17 21.22
C LYS A 214 0.92 -12.78 19.84
N PHE A 215 1.03 -11.93 18.83
CA PHE A 215 1.15 -12.33 17.44
C PHE A 215 2.59 -12.75 17.14
N GLN A 216 2.77 -14.01 16.76
CA GLN A 216 4.08 -14.63 16.55
C GLN A 216 4.50 -14.56 15.08
N ALA A 217 5.81 -14.59 14.81
CA ALA A 217 6.34 -14.55 13.45
C ALA A 217 5.81 -15.71 12.58
N THR A 218 5.59 -16.86 13.20
CA THR A 218 5.05 -18.06 12.55
C THR A 218 3.57 -17.95 12.19
N ASP A 219 2.84 -16.97 12.74
CA ASP A 219 1.42 -16.77 12.47
C ASP A 219 1.16 -16.16 11.09
N GLN A 220 2.18 -15.54 10.48
CA GLN A 220 2.06 -14.81 9.21
C GLN A 220 2.90 -15.45 8.12
N LYS A 221 2.29 -15.71 6.96
CA LYS A 221 2.97 -16.14 5.75
C LYS A 221 2.75 -15.14 4.62
N TRP A 222 3.73 -15.10 3.71
CA TRP A 222 3.75 -14.15 2.58
C TRP A 222 4.01 -14.84 1.25
N SER A 223 4.81 -15.92 1.25
CA SER A 223 5.17 -16.60 0.02
C SER A 223 3.94 -17.15 -0.69
N TYR A 224 3.83 -16.92 -1.99
CA TYR A 224 2.76 -17.46 -2.80
C TYR A 224 2.68 -18.99 -2.69
N THR A 225 3.81 -19.69 -2.53
CA THR A 225 3.81 -21.16 -2.35
C THR A 225 3.05 -21.59 -1.10
N GLU A 226 3.19 -20.86 0.01
CA GLU A 226 2.45 -21.13 1.25
C GLU A 226 0.99 -20.71 1.11
N LEU A 227 0.75 -19.52 0.54
CA LEU A 227 -0.59 -18.95 0.42
C LEU A 227 -1.46 -19.65 -0.63
N LYS A 228 -0.87 -20.25 -1.67
CA LYS A 228 -1.60 -21.07 -2.65
C LYS A 228 -2.22 -22.29 -2.00
N SER A 229 -1.57 -22.85 -0.97
CA SER A 229 -2.09 -23.99 -0.22
C SER A 229 -3.09 -23.56 0.86
N ASP A 230 -2.81 -22.46 1.57
CA ASP A 230 -3.66 -21.95 2.64
C ASP A 230 -3.56 -20.41 2.70
N GLN A 231 -4.52 -19.73 2.05
CA GLN A 231 -4.58 -18.26 2.06
C GLN A 231 -4.88 -17.68 3.44
N THR A 232 -5.39 -18.47 4.40
CA THR A 232 -5.68 -17.97 5.76
C THR A 232 -4.39 -17.57 6.49
N LYS A 233 -3.25 -18.12 6.11
CA LYS A 233 -1.93 -17.74 6.67
C LYS A 233 -1.50 -16.32 6.32
N LEU A 234 -2.15 -15.65 5.37
CA LEU A 234 -1.93 -14.23 5.10
C LEU A 234 -2.53 -13.34 6.19
N ASN A 235 -3.47 -13.84 6.99
CA ASN A 235 -4.23 -13.05 7.96
C ASN A 235 -4.89 -11.78 7.37
N LEU A 236 -5.41 -11.88 6.14
CA LEU A 236 -6.28 -10.84 5.58
C LEU A 236 -7.64 -10.90 6.30
N PRO A 237 -8.08 -9.84 7.01
CA PRO A 237 -9.36 -9.86 7.69
C PRO A 237 -10.56 -9.92 6.73
N ALA A 238 -10.51 -9.12 5.66
CA ALA A 238 -11.61 -8.90 4.71
C ALA A 238 -12.93 -8.42 5.37
N TYR A 239 -12.85 -7.89 6.59
CA TYR A 239 -13.94 -7.30 7.36
C TYR A 239 -13.39 -6.45 8.52
N GLY A 240 -13.76 -5.17 8.56
CA GLY A 240 -13.44 -4.23 9.65
C GLY A 240 -12.16 -3.42 9.46
N GLU A 241 -11.27 -3.77 8.53
CA GLU A 241 -10.08 -2.99 8.21
C GLU A 241 -10.38 -1.75 7.34
N VAL A 242 -9.37 -0.90 7.18
CA VAL A 242 -9.44 0.25 6.27
C VAL A 242 -9.51 -0.25 4.82
N ASN A 243 -10.50 0.23 4.07
CA ASN A 243 -10.65 -0.12 2.65
C ASN A 243 -9.46 0.39 1.81
N GLY A 244 -9.10 -0.34 0.75
CA GLY A 244 -8.11 0.06 -0.25
C GLY A 244 -6.65 -0.29 0.08
N LEU A 245 -6.40 -1.04 1.14
CA LEU A 245 -5.06 -1.49 1.57
C LEU A 245 -5.06 -2.94 2.06
N LEU A 246 -3.86 -3.50 2.25
CA LEU A 246 -3.63 -4.82 2.82
C LEU A 246 -3.27 -4.70 4.30
N ASN A 247 -4.21 -5.01 5.20
CA ASN A 247 -4.04 -4.88 6.66
C ASN A 247 -2.78 -5.57 7.23
N PRO A 248 -2.50 -6.86 6.96
CA PRO A 248 -1.30 -7.52 7.49
C PRO A 248 0.00 -6.83 7.01
N ALA A 249 0.01 -6.27 5.80
CA ALA A 249 1.18 -5.53 5.31
C ALA A 249 1.36 -4.22 6.09
N LEU A 250 0.28 -3.54 6.47
CA LEU A 250 0.34 -2.35 7.31
C LEU A 250 0.80 -2.68 8.75
N VAL A 251 0.37 -3.81 9.32
CA VAL A 251 0.87 -4.32 10.61
C VAL A 251 2.40 -4.50 10.56
N GLU A 252 2.93 -5.03 9.45
CA GLU A 252 4.37 -5.18 9.23
C GLU A 252 5.08 -3.82 9.14
N VAL A 253 4.55 -2.88 8.35
CA VAL A 253 5.11 -1.52 8.20
C VAL A 253 5.26 -0.82 9.54
N TYR A 254 4.26 -0.92 10.40
CA TYR A 254 4.27 -0.32 11.73
C TYR A 254 5.21 -1.04 12.72
N GLY A 255 5.78 -2.18 12.36
CA GLY A 255 6.66 -2.96 13.22
C GLY A 255 5.95 -3.57 14.42
N LEU A 256 4.63 -3.76 14.34
CA LEU A 256 3.78 -4.21 15.46
C LEU A 256 3.92 -5.73 15.69
N SER A 257 3.99 -6.49 14.61
CA SER A 257 4.09 -7.95 14.64
C SER A 257 5.53 -8.41 14.81
N SER A 258 5.77 -9.53 15.49
CA SER A 258 7.10 -10.15 15.65
C SER A 258 7.72 -10.71 14.34
N THR A 259 7.08 -10.51 13.20
CA THR A 259 7.37 -11.11 11.88
C THR A 259 8.65 -10.66 11.17
N GLN A 260 9.47 -9.81 11.77
CA GLN A 260 10.79 -9.47 11.22
C GLN A 260 11.88 -9.73 12.27
N GLY A 261 12.17 -11.01 12.49
CA GLY A 261 13.51 -11.44 12.85
C GLY A 261 14.32 -11.51 11.58
N SER A 262 15.13 -10.50 11.28
CA SER A 262 16.09 -10.59 10.20
C SER A 262 16.97 -11.82 10.45
N SER A 263 16.93 -12.74 9.49
CA SER A 263 17.92 -13.82 9.31
C SER A 263 19.31 -13.29 8.92
N THR A 264 19.54 -11.98 9.10
CA THR A 264 20.82 -11.42 9.52
C THR A 264 20.64 -10.82 10.92
N GLY A 265 20.91 -11.61 11.98
CA GLY A 265 21.19 -11.07 13.32
C GLY A 265 20.39 -11.59 14.52
N ALA A 266 19.17 -12.12 14.36
CA ALA A 266 18.30 -12.39 15.54
C ALA A 266 17.99 -13.88 15.82
N GLY A 267 18.72 -14.80 15.20
CA GLY A 267 18.57 -16.24 15.40
C GLY A 267 19.91 -16.93 15.63
N GLY A 268 20.73 -16.42 16.57
CA GLY A 268 22.01 -17.05 16.91
C GLY A 268 23.07 -16.10 17.48
N ALA A 269 22.76 -15.30 18.51
CA ALA A 269 23.79 -14.64 19.30
C ALA A 269 23.27 -14.31 20.70
N GLY A 270 23.47 -15.23 21.64
CA GLY A 270 23.80 -14.79 22.99
C GLY A 270 25.15 -14.09 22.90
N GLY A 271 25.20 -12.78 23.14
CA GLY A 271 26.45 -12.05 22.98
C GLY A 271 26.29 -10.55 22.84
N ASN A 272 25.87 -9.88 23.92
CA ASN A 272 26.35 -8.52 24.17
C ASN A 272 27.86 -8.62 24.40
N THR A 273 28.68 -8.49 23.36
CA THR A 273 30.12 -8.18 23.46
C THR A 273 30.68 -7.85 22.07
N GLY A 274 30.84 -6.56 21.79
CA GLY A 274 31.82 -5.99 20.86
C GLY A 274 31.74 -6.39 19.38
N GLY A 275 31.30 -5.47 18.52
CA GLY A 275 31.54 -5.57 17.08
C GLY A 275 30.53 -4.79 16.25
N ASP A 276 31.00 -3.71 15.64
CA ASP A 276 30.26 -2.78 14.78
C ASP A 276 29.35 -3.45 13.74
N THR A 277 28.03 -3.41 13.97
CA THR A 277 27.00 -3.12 12.95
C THR A 277 25.76 -2.60 13.67
N ASN A 278 25.35 -1.37 13.35
CA ASN A 278 24.27 -0.64 14.03
C ASN A 278 22.88 -1.19 13.65
N THR A 279 22.56 -2.39 14.12
CA THR A 279 21.23 -3.01 14.01
C THR A 279 20.64 -3.09 15.41
N GLN A 280 20.02 -2.01 15.89
CA GLN A 280 19.24 -2.08 17.12
C GLN A 280 18.09 -3.06 16.90
N THR A 281 18.19 -4.25 17.52
CA THR A 281 17.11 -5.24 17.49
C THR A 281 16.07 -4.79 18.51
N TYR A 282 15.14 -3.94 18.08
CA TYR A 282 14.01 -3.55 18.93
C TYR A 282 13.10 -4.76 19.12
N ALA A 283 12.82 -5.12 20.39
CA ALA A 283 11.81 -6.10 20.70
C ALA A 283 10.46 -5.61 20.15
N ARG A 284 9.89 -6.36 19.19
CA ARG A 284 8.60 -6.02 18.58
C ARG A 284 7.47 -6.34 19.56
N PRO A 285 6.39 -5.53 19.61
CA PRO A 285 5.38 -5.63 20.66
C PRO A 285 4.47 -6.86 20.53
N GLY A 286 4.47 -7.56 19.40
CA GLY A 286 3.63 -8.74 19.19
C GLY A 286 2.14 -8.38 19.03
N ILE A 287 1.85 -7.17 18.53
CA ILE A 287 0.50 -6.73 18.19
C ILE A 287 0.21 -7.12 16.74
N GLY A 288 -0.98 -7.65 16.46
CA GLY A 288 -1.35 -8.03 15.10
C GLY A 288 -2.78 -8.53 14.94
N PHE A 289 -3.09 -9.04 13.76
CA PHE A 289 -4.34 -9.71 13.45
C PHE A 289 -4.05 -11.13 13.02
N LYS A 290 -4.67 -12.12 13.69
CA LYS A 290 -4.61 -13.54 13.32
C LYS A 290 -6.00 -14.03 13.00
N LEU A 291 -6.20 -14.70 11.87
CA LEU A 291 -7.48 -15.36 11.60
C LEU A 291 -7.74 -16.45 12.66
N PRO A 292 -8.98 -16.56 13.20
CA PRO A 292 -9.31 -17.59 14.18
C PRO A 292 -9.12 -18.97 13.55
N SER A 293 -8.49 -19.90 14.27
CA SER A 293 -8.15 -21.24 13.74
C SER A 293 -9.23 -22.29 13.98
N THR A 294 -10.22 -22.00 14.82
CA THR A 294 -11.29 -22.94 15.17
C THR A 294 -12.64 -22.24 15.18
N ASP A 295 -13.70 -23.00 14.90
CA ASP A 295 -15.09 -22.50 14.89
C ASP A 295 -15.56 -22.01 16.26
N SER A 296 -14.85 -22.39 17.34
CA SER A 296 -15.12 -21.95 18.71
C SER A 296 -14.58 -20.55 19.01
N GLU A 297 -13.67 -20.02 18.20
CA GLU A 297 -13.03 -18.72 18.42
C GLU A 297 -13.67 -17.64 17.55
N SER A 298 -14.50 -16.79 18.17
CA SER A 298 -14.91 -15.54 17.53
C SER A 298 -13.77 -14.52 17.58
N SER A 299 -13.37 -13.99 16.42
CA SER A 299 -12.37 -12.91 16.35
C SER A 299 -12.98 -11.60 16.84
N LYS A 300 -12.52 -11.10 17.98
CA LYS A 300 -12.88 -9.78 18.52
C LYS A 300 -11.77 -8.79 18.19
N ALA A 301 -11.89 -8.14 17.03
CA ALA A 301 -10.90 -7.21 16.53
C ALA A 301 -11.31 -5.74 16.76
N THR A 302 -10.33 -4.84 16.78
CA THR A 302 -10.55 -3.40 16.84
C THR A 302 -9.54 -2.65 15.98
N LEU A 303 -9.92 -1.49 15.47
CA LEU A 303 -9.00 -0.58 14.77
C LEU A 303 -8.23 0.23 15.80
N ILE A 304 -6.91 0.28 15.65
CA ILE A 304 -6.01 1.14 16.43
C ILE A 304 -5.19 2.04 15.52
N THR A 305 -4.64 3.12 16.06
CA THR A 305 -3.59 3.92 15.38
C THR A 305 -2.24 3.61 16.01
N PRO A 306 -1.11 3.79 15.31
CA PRO A 306 0.21 3.43 15.83
C PRO A 306 0.75 4.39 16.92
N GLY A 307 -0.02 5.42 17.30
CA GLY A 307 0.31 6.32 18.41
C GLY A 307 0.90 7.69 18.02
N LEU A 308 1.10 7.97 16.73
CA LEU A 308 1.53 9.31 16.28
C LEU A 308 0.39 10.34 16.46
N ALA A 309 0.76 11.56 16.87
CA ALA A 309 -0.18 12.64 17.19
C ALA A 309 -0.32 13.72 16.09
N TRP A 310 0.21 13.48 14.89
CA TRP A 310 0.06 14.41 13.75
C TRP A 310 -1.39 14.44 13.25
N THR A 311 -1.94 15.64 13.07
CA THR A 311 -3.32 15.89 12.62
C THR A 311 -3.38 16.43 11.20
N ALA A 312 -4.55 16.43 10.56
CA ALA A 312 -4.70 17.06 9.24
C ALA A 312 -4.70 18.61 9.29
N GLN A 313 -4.72 19.21 10.49
CA GLN A 313 -4.66 20.66 10.71
C GLN A 313 -3.22 21.17 10.88
N ASP A 314 -2.27 20.24 10.90
CA ASP A 314 -0.84 20.44 11.09
C ASP A 314 -0.19 20.99 9.80
N VAL A 315 -0.65 22.17 9.38
CA VAL A 315 -0.29 22.83 8.13
C VAL A 315 0.49 24.10 8.42
N GLY A 316 1.75 24.13 8.00
CA GLY A 316 2.62 25.29 8.09
C GLY A 316 2.31 26.37 7.05
N ASN A 317 3.07 27.48 7.10
CA ASN A 317 2.94 28.55 6.12
C ASN A 317 3.32 28.11 4.70
N LEU A 318 2.67 28.73 3.71
CA LEU A 318 3.02 28.57 2.30
C LEU A 318 4.31 29.34 1.99
N VAL A 319 5.24 28.69 1.28
CA VAL A 319 6.46 29.30 0.74
C VAL A 319 6.55 29.09 -0.77
N VAL A 320 7.12 30.07 -1.47
CA VAL A 320 7.25 30.04 -2.94
C VAL A 320 8.72 30.02 -3.32
N SER A 321 9.09 29.16 -4.27
CA SER A 321 10.44 29.11 -4.85
C SER A 321 10.36 28.84 -6.35
N GLY A 322 10.65 29.85 -7.17
CA GLY A 322 10.49 29.76 -8.63
C GLY A 322 9.04 29.45 -9.02
N THR A 323 8.81 28.34 -9.71
CA THR A 323 7.47 27.87 -10.11
C THR A 323 6.92 26.78 -9.18
N SER A 324 7.44 26.67 -7.96
CA SER A 324 7.05 25.68 -6.98
C SER A 324 6.50 26.33 -5.70
N LEU A 325 5.51 25.67 -5.10
CA LEU A 325 4.88 26.05 -3.84
C LEU A 325 5.16 24.96 -2.81
N SER A 326 5.51 25.32 -1.58
CA SER A 326 5.74 24.32 -0.52
C SER A 326 5.09 24.73 0.79
N PHE A 327 4.73 23.75 1.61
CA PHE A 327 4.30 23.95 2.99
C PHE A 327 4.62 22.72 3.83
N GLN A 328 4.69 22.89 5.14
CA GLN A 328 4.83 21.78 6.09
C GLN A 328 3.46 21.12 6.31
N LEU A 329 3.43 19.81 6.26
CA LEU A 329 2.27 18.97 6.60
C LEU A 329 2.71 17.89 7.59
N GLY A 330 2.36 18.06 8.86
CA GLY A 330 2.88 17.22 9.94
C GLY A 330 4.41 17.23 9.97
N GLY A 331 5.03 16.06 9.88
CA GLY A 331 6.49 15.89 9.79
C GLY A 331 7.06 15.93 8.36
N TRP A 332 6.31 16.37 7.35
CA TRP A 332 6.73 16.41 5.94
C TRP A 332 6.73 17.82 5.36
N LEU A 333 7.81 18.21 4.68
CA LEU A 333 7.80 19.33 3.74
C LEU A 333 7.27 18.82 2.39
N VAL A 334 6.12 19.34 1.98
CA VAL A 334 5.47 19.01 0.70
C VAL A 334 5.71 20.14 -0.28
N THR A 335 6.28 19.82 -1.44
CA THR A 335 6.54 20.78 -2.51
C THR A 335 5.80 20.37 -3.79
N PHE A 336 4.94 21.26 -4.28
CA PHE A 336 4.25 21.14 -5.56
C PHE A 336 5.16 21.66 -6.67
N THR A 337 5.77 20.74 -7.42
CA THR A 337 6.76 21.09 -8.45
C THR A 337 6.15 21.33 -9.82
N ASP A 338 4.98 20.74 -10.10
CA ASP A 338 4.36 20.70 -11.43
C ASP A 338 2.91 21.19 -11.41
N PHE A 339 2.61 22.15 -10.52
CA PHE A 339 1.29 22.77 -10.44
C PHE A 339 1.19 24.06 -11.27
N ILE A 340 2.13 25.00 -11.07
CA ILE A 340 2.13 26.30 -11.79
C ILE A 340 2.52 26.11 -13.27
N LYS A 341 3.55 25.31 -13.53
CA LYS A 341 4.01 24.95 -14.89
C LYS A 341 4.19 23.44 -14.98
N PRO A 342 3.11 22.67 -15.25
CA PRO A 342 3.15 21.21 -15.26
C PRO A 342 4.10 20.67 -16.33
N ARG A 343 5.01 19.76 -15.96
CA ARG A 343 5.86 19.02 -16.90
C ARG A 343 5.32 17.61 -17.07
N SER A 344 5.03 17.21 -18.31
CA SER A 344 4.54 15.86 -18.61
C SER A 344 5.56 14.78 -18.18
N GLY A 345 5.08 13.69 -17.59
CA GLY A 345 5.90 12.59 -17.09
C GLY A 345 6.51 12.80 -15.70
N TYR A 346 6.32 13.95 -15.07
CA TYR A 346 6.73 14.19 -13.68
C TYR A 346 5.60 13.85 -12.71
N LEU A 347 5.97 13.33 -11.52
CA LEU A 347 5.01 13.01 -10.45
C LEU A 347 4.29 14.27 -9.93
N GLY A 348 4.96 15.42 -9.94
CA GLY A 348 4.43 16.71 -9.53
C GLY A 348 4.55 17.06 -8.05
N LEU A 349 5.09 16.15 -7.24
CA LEU A 349 5.35 16.35 -5.81
C LEU A 349 6.79 15.98 -5.43
N GLN A 350 7.34 16.72 -4.48
CA GLN A 350 8.52 16.34 -3.70
C GLN A 350 8.15 16.29 -2.22
N LEU A 351 8.64 15.28 -1.52
CA LEU A 351 8.35 15.01 -0.11
C LEU A 351 9.66 14.89 0.64
N THR A 352 9.86 15.71 1.67
CA THR A 352 11.02 15.64 2.58
C THR A 352 10.51 15.44 4.01
N GLY A 353 10.70 14.25 4.57
CA GLY A 353 10.24 13.90 5.91
C GLY A 353 11.35 14.01 6.95
N LEU A 354 10.97 14.20 8.21
CA LEU A 354 11.85 14.00 9.36
C LEU A 354 12.36 12.54 9.40
N ASP A 355 13.60 12.33 9.86
CA ASP A 355 14.24 11.01 9.92
C ASP A 355 14.16 10.38 11.31
N ALA A 356 13.37 9.31 11.46
CA ALA A 356 13.24 8.56 12.71
C ALA A 356 14.54 7.86 13.18
N ASN A 357 15.53 7.72 12.31
CA ASN A 357 16.83 7.15 12.70
C ASN A 357 17.68 8.13 13.49
N ASP A 358 17.44 9.44 13.32
CA ASP A 358 18.07 10.49 14.09
C ASP A 358 17.32 10.67 15.43
N SER A 359 18.03 10.66 16.56
CA SER A 359 17.41 10.69 17.90
C SER A 359 16.54 11.91 18.12
N ASP A 360 17.04 13.05 17.67
CA ASP A 360 16.47 14.37 17.89
C ASP A 360 15.20 14.52 17.04
N GLN A 361 15.24 14.10 15.77
CA GLN A 361 14.06 14.07 14.92
C GLN A 361 13.05 12.99 15.34
N ARG A 362 13.49 11.83 15.84
CA ARG A 362 12.58 10.80 16.34
C ARG A 362 11.76 11.30 17.53
N GLU A 363 12.37 12.03 18.44
CA GLU A 363 11.64 12.66 19.56
C GLU A 363 10.57 13.63 19.06
N LEU A 364 10.91 14.46 18.05
CA LEU A 364 9.96 15.35 17.40
C LEU A 364 8.82 14.61 16.68
N ILE A 365 9.11 13.47 16.04
CA ILE A 365 8.12 12.65 15.33
C ILE A 365 7.08 12.08 16.28
N TRP A 366 7.52 11.55 17.42
CA TRP A 366 6.65 10.88 18.40
C TRP A 366 5.99 11.86 19.38
N ALA A 367 6.52 13.09 19.52
CA ALA A 367 5.96 14.15 20.33
C ALA A 367 5.92 15.48 19.55
N PRO A 368 5.03 15.60 18.55
CA PRO A 368 4.95 16.82 17.75
C PRO A 368 4.60 18.03 18.62
N PRO A 369 5.31 19.16 18.50
CA PRO A 369 4.90 20.40 19.13
C PRO A 369 3.63 20.91 18.46
N ALA A 370 2.90 21.80 19.15
CA ALA A 370 1.82 22.53 18.50
C ALA A 370 2.40 23.33 17.30
N LEU A 371 2.04 22.92 16.08
CA LEU A 371 2.59 23.46 14.83
C LEU A 371 2.23 24.92 14.58
N ASN A 372 1.25 25.46 15.31
CA ASN A 372 0.92 26.89 15.28
C ASN A 372 2.11 27.81 15.66
N ARG A 373 3.24 27.25 16.12
CA ARG A 373 4.47 27.98 16.44
C ARG A 373 5.64 27.68 15.51
N LEU A 374 5.50 26.79 14.54
CA LEU A 374 6.57 26.43 13.61
C LEU A 374 6.37 27.14 12.27
N SER A 375 7.30 28.02 11.90
CA SER A 375 7.36 28.66 10.59
C SER A 375 8.60 28.19 9.83
N TRP A 376 8.45 27.98 8.53
CA TRP A 376 9.56 27.70 7.64
C TRP A 376 9.97 28.94 6.87
N GLN A 377 11.27 29.17 6.80
CA GLN A 377 11.88 30.19 5.96
C GLN A 377 12.72 29.52 4.86
N LEU A 378 12.68 30.10 3.66
CA LEU A 378 13.57 29.71 2.56
C LEU A 378 14.94 30.35 2.81
N GLY A 379 15.99 29.55 2.94
CA GLY A 379 17.37 30.04 2.99
C GLY A 379 17.93 30.23 1.58
N GLN A 380 18.94 31.08 1.43
CA GLN A 380 19.73 31.14 0.20
C GLN A 380 21.00 30.29 0.39
N PRO A 381 21.35 29.40 -0.55
CA PRO A 381 22.68 28.79 -0.55
C PRO A 381 23.70 29.88 -0.89
N LEU A 382 24.62 30.21 0.03
CA LEU A 382 25.77 31.05 -0.27
C LEU A 382 27.04 30.23 -0.11
N GLY A 383 27.90 30.30 -1.12
CA GLY A 383 29.22 29.70 -1.12
C GLY A 383 29.35 28.45 -1.99
N PRO A 384 30.57 28.14 -2.46
CA PRO A 384 30.86 27.03 -3.38
C PRO A 384 30.59 25.62 -2.78
N ARG A 385 30.27 25.55 -1.48
CA ARG A 385 29.92 24.32 -0.76
C ARG A 385 28.42 24.13 -0.51
N GLY A 386 27.56 25.02 -1.03
CA GLY A 386 26.11 24.93 -0.83
C GLY A 386 25.68 25.19 0.62
N GLU A 387 26.42 26.03 1.35
CA GLU A 387 26.10 26.36 2.73
C GLU A 387 24.84 27.23 2.80
N CYS A 388 23.87 26.82 3.60
CA CYS A 388 22.61 27.53 3.78
C CYS A 388 22.78 28.67 4.79
N VAL A 389 22.53 29.90 4.35
CA VAL A 389 22.62 31.12 5.17
C VAL A 389 21.42 32.03 4.87
N GLY A 390 21.00 32.83 5.86
CA GLY A 390 19.91 33.82 5.69
C GLY A 390 18.55 33.50 6.33
N PHE A 391 18.48 32.65 7.36
CA PHE A 391 17.26 32.52 8.18
C PHE A 391 17.14 33.72 9.12
N GLN A 392 16.55 34.82 8.65
CA GLN A 392 16.34 36.05 9.42
C GLN A 392 14.86 36.46 9.27
N GLY A 393 14.09 36.47 10.37
CA GLY A 393 12.76 37.11 10.42
C GLY A 393 11.57 36.21 10.74
N GLY A 394 11.48 35.70 11.96
CA GLY A 394 10.22 35.33 12.60
C GLY A 394 9.96 36.28 13.76
N VAL A 395 8.75 36.86 13.84
CA VAL A 395 8.38 37.81 14.90
C VAL A 395 8.27 37.03 16.22
N GLY A 396 9.28 37.14 17.07
CA GLY A 396 9.33 36.57 18.42
C GLY A 396 9.98 35.19 18.53
N GLY A 397 11.04 35.09 19.36
CA GLY A 397 11.56 33.81 19.88
C GLY A 397 12.82 33.27 19.18
N SER A 398 13.94 33.30 19.90
CA SER A 398 15.32 33.00 19.47
C SER A 398 15.66 31.52 19.21
N SER A 399 14.99 30.85 18.25
CA SER A 399 15.31 29.44 17.91
C SER A 399 15.07 29.13 16.43
N SER A 400 16.11 29.17 15.60
CA SER A 400 16.07 28.67 14.22
C SER A 400 16.86 27.35 14.11
N VAL A 401 16.16 26.32 13.64
CA VAL A 401 16.69 25.01 13.25
C VAL A 401 17.05 25.07 11.77
N ARG A 402 18.30 24.74 11.43
CA ARG A 402 18.74 24.60 10.04
C ARG A 402 18.28 23.24 9.52
N LEU A 403 17.70 23.17 8.32
CA LEU A 403 17.36 21.92 7.61
C LEU A 403 17.90 22.01 6.18
N ALA A 404 19.16 21.65 5.98
CA ALA A 404 19.84 21.83 4.70
C ALA A 404 19.78 20.60 3.77
N SER A 405 19.45 20.87 2.50
CA SER A 405 19.64 20.05 1.28
C SER A 405 18.52 19.07 0.89
N SER A 406 17.65 19.52 -0.03
CA SER A 406 17.02 18.65 -1.03
C SER A 406 17.83 18.68 -2.34
N TYR A 407 18.04 17.52 -2.95
CA TYR A 407 18.65 17.40 -4.29
C TYR A 407 17.54 17.37 -5.35
N LYS A 408 17.67 18.19 -6.39
CA LYS A 408 16.90 18.02 -7.63
C LYS A 408 17.40 16.78 -8.37
N TYR A 409 16.52 15.81 -8.60
CA TYR A 409 16.79 14.73 -9.57
C TYR A 409 16.24 15.15 -10.94
N HIS A 410 17.14 15.26 -11.92
CA HIS A 410 16.81 15.27 -13.34
C HIS A 410 17.19 13.91 -13.92
N HIS A 411 16.22 13.14 -14.42
CA HIS A 411 16.52 12.05 -15.35
C HIS A 411 16.77 12.67 -16.73
N ARG A 412 18.03 12.73 -17.16
CA ARG A 412 18.42 12.69 -18.58
C ARG A 412 19.30 11.47 -18.79
N ASN A 413 19.15 10.83 -19.94
CA ASN A 413 19.76 9.58 -20.36
C ASN A 413 21.31 9.57 -20.44
N GLU A 414 22.02 10.55 -19.90
CA GLU A 414 23.47 10.68 -20.06
C GLU A 414 24.12 11.27 -18.79
N GLY A 415 24.60 10.40 -17.91
CA GLY A 415 25.91 10.52 -17.25
C GLY A 415 26.21 11.61 -16.21
N TYR A 416 25.45 12.69 -16.03
CA TYR A 416 25.80 13.74 -15.03
C TYR A 416 24.58 14.36 -14.32
N LEU A 417 24.55 14.25 -12.98
CA LEU A 417 23.57 14.89 -12.09
C LEU A 417 23.98 16.35 -11.83
N ILE A 418 23.18 17.32 -12.27
CA ILE A 418 23.34 18.74 -11.89
C ILE A 418 22.04 19.19 -11.23
N GLY A 419 22.02 19.28 -9.90
CA GLY A 419 20.90 19.78 -9.12
C GLY A 419 21.33 20.97 -8.25
N ALA A 420 20.61 22.08 -8.32
CA ALA A 420 20.83 23.23 -7.43
C ALA A 420 20.36 22.92 -6.00
N HIS A 421 21.19 23.21 -4.99
CA HIS A 421 20.84 23.07 -3.58
C HIS A 421 19.71 24.03 -3.19
N GLN A 422 18.70 23.54 -2.47
CA GLN A 422 17.71 24.38 -1.77
C GLN A 422 17.90 24.27 -0.26
N CYS A 423 17.74 25.40 0.42
CA CYS A 423 17.98 25.58 1.84
C CYS A 423 16.67 25.84 2.57
N PHE A 424 16.37 25.05 3.60
CA PHE A 424 15.17 25.20 4.42
C PHE A 424 15.56 25.33 5.90
N GLY A 425 14.73 25.99 6.70
CA GLY A 425 14.95 26.12 8.14
C GLY A 425 13.61 26.18 8.87
N LEU A 426 13.54 25.53 10.03
CA LEU A 426 12.45 25.63 10.99
C LEU A 426 12.74 26.82 11.91
N SER A 427 11.73 27.58 12.32
CA SER A 427 11.82 28.41 13.52
C SER A 427 10.56 28.29 14.36
N GLY A 428 10.69 28.24 15.69
CA GLY A 428 9.55 28.25 16.60
C GLY A 428 9.91 28.09 18.07
N GLU A 429 9.00 28.55 18.94
CA GLU A 429 9.12 28.42 20.40
C GLU A 429 8.67 27.03 20.89
N LEU A 430 9.59 26.25 21.45
CA LEU A 430 9.29 25.02 22.18
C LEU A 430 9.21 25.33 23.68
N TYR A 431 8.07 25.07 24.31
CA TYR A 431 7.79 25.46 25.72
C TYR A 431 8.41 24.52 26.78
N ARG A 432 9.55 23.88 26.48
CA ARG A 432 10.31 23.12 27.50
C ARG A 432 11.65 23.82 27.79
N PRO A 433 11.79 24.47 28.96
CA PRO A 433 13.08 25.01 29.40
C PRO A 433 14.09 23.86 29.49
N GLY A 434 15.20 23.93 28.74
CA GLY A 434 16.22 22.88 28.65
C GLY A 434 16.18 22.03 27.38
N PHE A 435 15.10 22.07 26.60
CA PHE A 435 15.00 21.33 25.33
C PHE A 435 15.73 22.04 24.17
N VAL A 436 15.94 23.36 24.29
CA VAL A 436 16.38 24.22 23.18
C VAL A 436 17.91 24.31 23.06
N GLN A 437 18.68 24.13 24.14
CA GLN A 437 20.14 24.34 24.09
C GLN A 437 20.94 23.22 23.39
N GLY A 438 20.37 22.03 23.19
CA GLY A 438 21.04 20.88 22.53
C GLY A 438 20.78 20.73 21.02
N PHE A 439 19.67 21.29 20.51
CA PHE A 439 19.16 21.00 19.16
C PHE A 439 19.70 21.93 18.06
N HIS A 440 20.38 23.02 18.42
CA HIS A 440 20.77 24.09 17.49
C HIS A 440 21.84 23.71 16.44
N SER A 441 22.47 22.53 16.54
CA SER A 441 23.62 22.15 15.67
C SER A 441 23.50 20.82 14.92
N LYS A 442 22.47 19.99 15.14
CA LYS A 442 22.46 18.58 14.71
C LYS A 442 21.45 18.19 13.63
N LEU A 443 20.54 19.09 13.26
CA LEU A 443 19.49 18.81 12.27
C LEU A 443 20.02 18.94 10.83
N ARG A 444 20.86 17.98 10.38
CA ARG A 444 21.19 17.84 8.95
C ARG A 444 20.40 16.66 8.38
N PRO A 445 19.45 16.88 7.44
CA PRO A 445 18.83 15.76 6.77
C PRO A 445 19.88 15.06 5.91
N LYS A 446 19.99 13.73 6.05
CA LYS A 446 20.72 12.90 5.09
C LYS A 446 19.77 12.62 3.92
N PRO A 447 20.13 12.95 2.67
CA PRO A 447 19.34 12.52 1.53
C PRO A 447 19.29 10.99 1.53
N LYS A 448 18.09 10.41 1.67
CA LYS A 448 17.91 9.04 1.21
C LYS A 448 17.88 9.10 -0.31
N HIS A 449 18.96 8.66 -0.95
CA HIS A 449 19.01 8.46 -2.40
C HIS A 449 17.92 7.46 -2.80
N LEU A 450 17.03 7.89 -3.68
CA LEU A 450 15.95 7.07 -4.22
C LEU A 450 16.20 6.85 -5.71
N PRO A 451 17.10 5.94 -6.12
CA PRO A 451 17.10 5.47 -7.50
C PRO A 451 15.83 4.62 -7.67
N LEU A 452 14.86 5.16 -8.42
CA LEU A 452 13.77 4.36 -8.95
C LEU A 452 14.35 3.44 -10.05
N PRO A 453 13.88 2.18 -10.17
CA PRO A 453 14.23 1.38 -11.33
C PRO A 453 13.79 2.12 -12.59
N ALA A 454 14.71 2.23 -13.56
CA ALA A 454 14.36 2.65 -14.90
C ALA A 454 13.22 1.72 -15.37
N LEU A 455 12.03 2.28 -15.61
CA LEU A 455 11.01 1.60 -16.38
C LEU A 455 11.66 1.31 -17.74
N GLY A 456 12.02 0.04 -17.96
CA GLY A 456 12.54 -0.42 -19.22
C GLY A 456 11.61 0.02 -20.33
N ALA A 457 12.17 0.58 -21.40
CA ALA A 457 11.46 0.96 -22.60
C ALA A 457 10.72 -0.26 -23.15
N GLY A 458 9.42 -0.38 -22.83
CA GLY A 458 8.62 -1.54 -23.20
C GLY A 458 7.19 -1.53 -22.65
N GLU A 459 6.95 -1.07 -21.42
CA GLU A 459 5.60 -1.06 -20.85
C GLU A 459 4.97 0.33 -20.89
N LYS A 460 4.06 0.54 -21.84
CA LYS A 460 3.11 1.66 -21.85
C LYS A 460 2.01 1.42 -20.80
N SER A 461 2.35 1.35 -19.52
CA SER A 461 1.35 1.48 -18.45
C SER A 461 1.08 2.96 -18.22
N ARG A 462 0.04 3.49 -18.87
CA ARG A 462 -0.52 4.80 -18.51
C ARG A 462 -1.08 4.68 -17.10
N PHE A 463 -0.39 5.28 -16.14
CA PHE A 463 -0.98 5.64 -14.86
C PHE A 463 -2.11 6.62 -15.10
N LEU A 464 -3.36 6.14 -15.05
CA LEU A 464 -4.52 6.98 -14.78
C LEU A 464 -4.59 7.15 -13.25
N TRP A 465 -4.63 8.41 -12.82
CA TRP A 465 -4.71 8.81 -11.41
C TRP A 465 -6.03 8.44 -10.76
#